data_AF-A0A957HJY0-F1
#
_entry.id   AF-A0A957HJY0-F1
#
_cell.length_a   1.000
_cell.length_b   1.000
_cell.length_c   1.000
_cell.angle_alpha   90.00
_cell.angle_beta   90.00
_cell.angle_gamma   90.00
#
_symmetry.space_group_name_H-M   'P 1'
#
loop_
_entity.id
_entity.type
_entity.pdbx_description
1 polymer ?
#
loop_
_entity_poly.entity_id
_entity_poly.type
_entity_poly.pdbx_seq_one_letter_code
_entity_poly.pdbx_strand_id
1 'polypeptide(L)'
;MGYDFKGFFTDNLNYETFCHELAHLPVVVKQIENPFHGLGVKLDEDESYDDESFEAFYEQEKALVSTIKSLSIQFPKSTFAWIEVKCFGGTCLYIGFVMQNGIQQFSKIEYDSDPTILPKILSFLGITLADNLFFEPFTRGYWQN
;
A
#
# COMPACT_ATOMS: atom_id res chain seq x y z
N MET A 1 -0.78 12.95 17.46
CA MET A 1 0.28 12.27 16.68
C MET A 1 -0.41 11.60 15.51
N GLY A 2 -0.04 11.96 14.28
CA GLY A 2 -0.64 11.39 13.07
C GLY A 2 0.24 10.31 12.47
N TYR A 3 -0.34 9.44 11.64
CA TYR A 3 0.37 8.47 10.80
C TYR A 3 -0.24 8.50 9.40
N ASP A 4 0.61 8.56 8.39
CA ASP A 4 0.22 8.46 6.98
C ASP A 4 0.97 7.30 6.32
N PHE A 5 0.27 6.57 5.47
CA PHE A 5 0.81 5.49 4.65
C PHE A 5 0.18 5.55 3.27
N LYS A 6 1.02 5.49 2.24
CA LYS A 6 0.60 5.29 0.86
C LYS A 6 1.50 4.27 0.21
N GLY A 7 0.89 3.21 -0.31
CA GLY A 7 1.65 2.08 -0.79
C GLY A 7 0.79 0.91 -1.21
N PHE A 8 1.44 -0.17 -1.61
CA PHE A 8 0.75 -1.42 -1.90
C PHE A 8 1.42 -2.63 -1.26
N PHE A 9 0.63 -3.69 -1.16
CA PHE A 9 1.04 -5.00 -0.69
C PHE A 9 0.75 -6.05 -1.75
N THR A 10 1.59 -7.07 -1.85
CA THR A 10 1.37 -8.20 -2.76
C THR A 10 1.85 -9.51 -2.18
N ASP A 11 1.16 -10.60 -2.51
CA ASP A 11 1.54 -11.98 -2.18
C ASP A 11 2.70 -12.52 -3.06
N ASN A 12 3.16 -11.74 -4.04
CA ASN A 12 4.34 -12.07 -4.84
C ASN A 12 5.62 -11.84 -4.02
N LEU A 13 6.53 -12.82 -4.02
CA LEU A 13 7.79 -12.78 -3.26
C LEU A 13 9.02 -12.44 -4.09
N ASN A 14 8.87 -12.11 -5.38
CA ASN A 14 10.00 -11.83 -6.27
C ASN A 14 10.59 -10.42 -6.03
N TYR A 15 11.28 -10.26 -4.90
CA TYR A 15 11.84 -8.99 -4.42
C TYR A 15 12.71 -8.29 -5.47
N GLU A 16 13.65 -9.01 -6.10
CA GLU A 16 14.56 -8.44 -7.10
C GLU A 16 13.82 -7.84 -8.30
N THR A 17 12.78 -8.51 -8.77
CA THR A 17 11.98 -8.00 -9.89
C THR A 17 11.23 -6.74 -9.47
N PHE A 18 10.64 -6.71 -8.28
CA PHE A 18 9.97 -5.51 -7.79
C PHE A 18 10.93 -4.33 -7.61
N CYS A 19 12.11 -4.56 -7.02
CA CYS A 19 13.13 -3.52 -6.92
C CYS A 19 13.55 -2.99 -8.29
N HIS A 20 13.69 -3.86 -9.30
CA HIS A 20 14.01 -3.46 -10.66
C HIS A 20 12.90 -2.61 -11.30
N GLU A 21 11.65 -3.09 -11.26
CA GLU A 21 10.50 -2.39 -11.86
C GLU A 21 10.21 -1.06 -11.15
N LEU A 22 10.54 -0.94 -9.86
CA LEU A 22 10.28 0.25 -9.04
C LEU A 22 11.50 1.17 -8.89
N ALA A 23 12.67 0.83 -9.46
CA ALA A 23 13.92 1.58 -9.27
C ALA A 23 13.85 3.05 -9.71
N HIS A 24 12.87 3.41 -10.53
CA HIS A 24 12.64 4.77 -11.02
C HIS A 24 11.69 5.59 -10.14
N LEU A 25 11.11 4.98 -9.09
CA LEU A 25 10.19 5.63 -8.15
C LEU A 25 10.86 5.76 -6.78
N PRO A 26 10.58 6.84 -6.03
CA PRO A 26 11.04 6.99 -4.66
C PRO A 26 10.18 6.12 -3.74
N VAL A 27 10.50 4.83 -3.68
CA VAL A 27 9.76 3.87 -2.86
C VAL A 27 10.70 3.06 -1.96
N VAL A 28 10.16 2.67 -0.81
CA VAL A 28 10.75 1.67 0.08
C VAL A 28 10.06 0.34 -0.18
N VAL A 29 10.83 -0.67 -0.57
CA VAL A 29 10.35 -2.04 -0.76
C VAL A 29 10.80 -2.89 0.44
N LYS A 30 9.89 -3.66 1.02
CA LYS A 30 10.18 -4.51 2.18
C LYS A 30 9.52 -5.88 2.04
N GLN A 31 10.26 -6.95 2.32
CA GLN A 31 9.69 -8.28 2.51
C GLN A 31 8.87 -8.32 3.81
N ILE A 32 7.69 -8.91 3.72
CA ILE A 32 6.77 -9.08 4.84
C ILE A 32 6.68 -10.57 5.10
N GLU A 33 6.98 -10.97 6.34
CA GLU A 33 6.83 -12.34 6.82
C GLU A 33 5.63 -12.47 7.77
N ASN A 34 5.23 -11.38 8.43
CA ASN A 34 4.05 -11.29 9.27
C ASN A 34 3.30 -9.98 8.97
N PRO A 35 1.96 -9.98 8.89
CA PRO A 35 1.05 -11.11 9.12
C PRO A 35 0.81 -12.01 7.88
N PHE A 36 1.56 -11.80 6.81
CA PHE A 36 1.51 -12.63 5.60
C PHE A 36 2.89 -12.70 4.95
N HIS A 37 3.08 -13.68 4.07
CA HIS A 37 4.27 -13.79 3.25
C HIS A 37 4.08 -13.02 1.94
N GLY A 38 4.79 -11.92 1.77
CA GLY A 38 4.69 -11.10 0.57
C GLY A 38 5.68 -9.93 0.55
N LEU A 39 5.33 -8.92 -0.24
CA LEU A 39 6.06 -7.67 -0.35
C LEU A 39 5.15 -6.51 0.03
N GLY A 40 5.73 -5.51 0.68
CA GLY A 40 5.14 -4.20 0.87
C GLY A 40 5.99 -3.14 0.18
N VAL A 41 5.33 -2.17 -0.42
CA VAL A 41 5.94 -1.01 -1.09
C VAL A 41 5.29 0.24 -0.54
N LYS A 42 6.09 1.17 -0.03
CA LYS A 42 5.63 2.47 0.47
C LYS A 42 6.27 3.58 -0.36
N LEU A 43 5.53 4.65 -0.66
CA LEU A 43 6.14 5.89 -1.14
C LEU A 43 7.08 6.44 -0.06
N ASP A 44 8.28 6.84 -0.48
CA ASP A 44 9.21 7.57 0.35
C ASP A 44 8.78 9.04 0.36
N GLU A 45 8.13 9.46 1.44
CA GLU A 45 7.64 10.83 1.60
C GLU A 45 8.82 11.76 1.95
N ASP A 46 9.07 12.75 1.09
CA ASP A 46 9.84 13.92 1.46
C ASP A 46 8.96 14.82 2.34
N GLU A 47 9.33 15.03 3.60
CA GLU A 47 8.56 15.83 4.57
C GLU A 47 8.56 17.35 4.27
N SER A 48 9.12 17.80 3.14
CA SER A 48 9.04 19.20 2.71
C SER A 48 7.59 19.58 2.38
N TYR A 49 7.07 20.60 3.06
CA TYR A 49 5.71 21.13 2.87
C TYR A 49 5.73 22.41 2.02
N ASP A 50 6.18 22.30 0.77
CA ASP A 50 5.99 23.36 -0.22
C ASP A 50 5.05 22.90 -1.35
N ASP A 51 4.53 23.85 -2.14
CA ASP A 51 3.54 23.52 -3.17
C ASP A 51 4.14 22.65 -4.29
N GLU A 52 5.45 22.80 -4.57
CA GLU A 52 6.16 22.02 -5.59
C GLU A 52 6.35 20.55 -5.14
N SER A 53 6.66 20.33 -3.86
CA SER A 53 6.79 18.99 -3.29
C SER A 53 5.45 18.25 -3.28
N PHE A 54 4.33 18.95 -3.07
CA PHE A 54 3.01 18.36 -3.11
C PHE A 54 2.63 17.85 -4.51
N GLU A 55 2.87 18.66 -5.55
CA GLU A 55 2.59 18.24 -6.94
C GLU A 55 3.49 17.07 -7.35
N ALA A 56 4.78 17.13 -7.02
CA ALA A 56 5.73 16.05 -7.29
C ALA A 56 5.30 14.74 -6.62
N PHE A 57 4.86 14.80 -5.36
CA PHE A 57 4.38 13.64 -4.63
C PHE A 57 3.13 13.03 -5.25
N TYR A 58 2.19 13.86 -5.69
CA TYR A 58 0.97 13.39 -6.37
C TYR A 58 1.27 12.68 -7.70
N GLU A 59 2.23 13.17 -8.48
CA GLU A 59 2.67 12.50 -9.70
C GLU A 59 3.38 11.17 -9.41
N GLN A 60 4.16 11.08 -8.33
CA GLN A 60 4.77 9.82 -7.89
C GLN A 60 3.70 8.80 -7.46
N GLU A 61 2.66 9.25 -6.76
CA GLU A 61 1.52 8.40 -6.38
C GLU A 61 0.82 7.82 -7.61
N LYS A 62 0.51 8.67 -8.61
CA LYS A 62 -0.05 8.21 -9.89
C LYS A 62 0.85 7.22 -10.61
N ALA A 63 2.16 7.49 -10.65
CA ALA A 63 3.12 6.62 -11.30
C ALA A 63 3.13 5.24 -10.62
N LEU A 64 3.14 5.21 -9.29
CA LEU A 64 3.08 3.96 -8.52
C LEU A 64 1.77 3.19 -8.77
N VAL A 65 0.62 3.86 -8.76
CA VAL A 65 -0.69 3.26 -9.07
C VAL A 65 -0.72 2.69 -10.51
N SER A 66 -0.15 3.40 -11.48
CA SER A 66 -0.02 2.91 -12.86
C SER A 66 0.87 1.66 -12.93
N THR A 67 1.99 1.66 -12.21
CA THR A 67 2.90 0.52 -12.13
C THR A 67 2.25 -0.71 -11.53
N ILE A 68 1.39 -0.57 -10.51
CA ILE A 68 0.61 -1.69 -9.95
C ILE A 68 -0.22 -2.39 -11.03
N LYS A 69 -0.84 -1.63 -11.94
CA LYS A 69 -1.64 -2.21 -13.01
C LYS A 69 -0.78 -3.07 -13.94
N SER A 70 0.35 -2.53 -14.38
CA SER A 70 1.31 -3.24 -15.23
C SER A 70 1.84 -4.51 -14.55
N LEU A 71 2.25 -4.41 -13.29
CA LEU A 71 2.70 -5.55 -12.48
C LEU A 71 1.61 -6.61 -12.34
N SER A 72 0.36 -6.22 -12.11
CA SER A 72 -0.74 -7.17 -11.97
C SER A 72 -1.01 -7.99 -13.24
N ILE A 73 -0.72 -7.43 -14.43
CA ILE A 73 -0.82 -8.14 -15.71
C ILE A 73 0.38 -9.08 -15.88
N GLN A 74 1.58 -8.64 -15.51
CA GLN A 74 2.80 -9.44 -15.57
C GLN A 74 2.75 -10.64 -14.61
N PHE A 75 2.10 -10.47 -13.45
CA PHE A 75 1.94 -11.49 -12.42
C PHE A 75 0.46 -11.82 -12.20
N PRO A 76 -0.19 -12.52 -13.14
CA PRO A 76 -1.64 -12.68 -13.16
C PRO A 76 -2.21 -13.51 -11.99
N LYS A 77 -1.36 -14.26 -11.30
CA LYS A 77 -1.74 -15.03 -10.11
C LYS A 77 -1.62 -14.24 -8.81
N SER A 78 -0.87 -13.13 -8.84
CA SER A 78 -0.59 -12.34 -7.65
C SER A 78 -1.67 -11.30 -7.42
N THR A 79 -1.91 -11.04 -6.15
CA THR A 79 -2.82 -10.00 -5.69
C THR A 79 -2.03 -8.75 -5.36
N PHE A 80 -2.55 -7.59 -5.76
CA PHE A 80 -1.97 -6.29 -5.47
C PHE A 80 -3.01 -5.43 -4.76
N ALA A 81 -2.73 -5.03 -3.53
CA ALA A 81 -3.62 -4.20 -2.72
C ALA A 81 -2.97 -2.84 -2.48
N TRP A 82 -3.43 -1.81 -3.19
CA TRP A 82 -3.11 -0.42 -2.87
C TRP A 82 -3.91 0.00 -1.65
N ILE A 83 -3.24 0.58 -0.65
CA ILE A 83 -3.86 1.11 0.55
C ILE A 83 -3.29 2.49 0.83
N GLU A 84 -4.17 3.41 1.16
CA GLU A 84 -3.81 4.66 1.81
C GLU A 84 -4.48 4.75 3.18
N VAL A 85 -3.71 5.15 4.18
CA VAL A 85 -4.13 5.25 5.58
C VAL A 85 -3.80 6.61 6.13
N LYS A 86 -4.81 7.29 6.67
CA LYS A 86 -4.61 8.52 7.45
C LYS A 86 -5.14 8.35 8.85
N CYS A 87 -4.24 8.28 9.83
CA CYS A 87 -4.58 8.22 11.24
C CYS A 87 -4.36 9.57 11.91
N PHE A 88 -5.40 10.14 12.51
CA PHE A 88 -5.32 11.37 13.30
C PHE A 88 -6.24 11.29 14.51
N GLY A 89 -5.74 11.66 15.69
CA GLY A 89 -6.56 11.72 16.91
C GLY A 89 -7.13 10.38 17.38
N GLY A 90 -6.53 9.25 16.99
CA GLY A 90 -7.02 7.91 17.33
C GLY A 90 -8.01 7.31 16.33
N THR A 91 -8.40 8.05 15.29
CA THR A 91 -9.21 7.56 14.19
C THR A 91 -8.33 7.34 12.96
N CYS A 92 -8.48 6.20 12.30
CA CYS A 92 -7.83 5.91 11.03
C CYS A 92 -8.87 5.86 9.91
N LEU A 93 -8.57 6.54 8.80
CA LEU A 93 -9.34 6.54 7.58
C LEU A 93 -8.60 5.71 6.54
N TYR A 94 -9.34 4.85 5.84
CA TYR A 94 -8.78 3.92 4.87
C TYR A 94 -9.40 4.12 3.49
N ILE A 95 -8.56 4.15 2.46
CA ILE A 95 -8.98 3.96 1.07
C ILE A 95 -8.04 2.97 0.39
N GLY A 96 -8.46 2.45 -0.76
CA GLY A 96 -7.64 1.51 -1.49
C GLY A 96 -8.37 0.76 -2.59
N PHE A 97 -7.61 -0.02 -3.34
CA PHE A 97 -8.15 -0.93 -4.34
C PHE A 97 -7.33 -2.21 -4.38
N VAL A 98 -7.95 -3.28 -4.89
CA VAL A 98 -7.30 -4.56 -5.12
C VAL A 98 -7.34 -4.87 -6.60
N MET A 99 -6.20 -5.28 -7.15
CA MET A 99 -6.04 -5.69 -8.54
C MET A 99 -5.41 -7.07 -8.63
N GLN A 100 -5.90 -7.87 -9.58
CA GLN A 100 -5.33 -9.16 -9.95
C GLN A 100 -5.51 -9.33 -11.46
N ASN A 101 -4.45 -9.73 -12.17
CA ASN A 101 -4.48 -9.94 -13.62
C ASN A 101 -5.01 -8.72 -14.41
N GLY A 102 -4.62 -7.51 -14.02
CA GLY A 102 -5.11 -6.26 -14.64
C GLY A 102 -6.57 -5.90 -14.35
N ILE A 103 -7.28 -6.73 -13.56
CA ILE A 103 -8.69 -6.54 -13.23
C ILE A 103 -8.81 -6.05 -11.79
N GLN A 104 -9.52 -4.93 -11.61
CA GLN A 104 -9.83 -4.39 -10.29
C GLN A 104 -10.92 -5.25 -9.62
N GLN A 105 -10.57 -5.93 -8.54
CA GLN A 105 -11.45 -6.81 -7.77
C GLN A 105 -12.24 -6.04 -6.70
N PHE A 106 -11.64 -4.99 -6.16
CA PHE A 106 -12.24 -4.14 -5.13
C PHE A 106 -11.74 -2.72 -5.27
N SER A 107 -12.56 -1.73 -4.87
CA SER A 107 -12.15 -0.34 -4.77
C SER A 107 -13.02 0.43 -3.78
N LYS A 108 -12.37 1.28 -3.00
CA LYS A 108 -12.93 2.32 -2.15
C LYS A 108 -12.02 3.54 -2.29
N ILE A 109 -12.53 4.60 -2.93
CA ILE A 109 -11.74 5.80 -3.28
C ILE A 109 -12.03 7.03 -2.41
N GLU A 110 -13.00 6.91 -1.50
CA GLU A 110 -13.37 7.99 -0.58
C GLU A 110 -12.98 7.59 0.84
N TYR A 111 -12.30 8.48 1.56
CA TYR A 111 -11.96 8.24 2.95
C TYR A 111 -13.21 8.02 3.76
N ASP A 112 -13.19 6.92 4.49
CA ASP A 112 -14.29 6.51 5.31
C ASP A 112 -13.73 5.88 6.58
N SER A 113 -14.40 6.20 7.69
CA SER A 113 -14.11 5.64 9.01
C SER A 113 -14.68 4.23 9.18
N ASP A 114 -15.35 3.67 8.16
CA ASP A 114 -15.85 2.30 8.17
C ASP A 114 -14.69 1.32 8.48
N PRO A 115 -14.71 0.68 9.67
CA PRO A 115 -13.63 -0.19 10.11
C PRO A 115 -13.53 -1.48 9.27
N THR A 116 -14.49 -1.76 8.39
CA THR A 116 -14.49 -2.95 7.54
C THR A 116 -13.66 -2.82 6.27
N ILE A 117 -13.27 -1.59 5.88
CA ILE A 117 -12.54 -1.34 4.62
C ILE A 117 -11.19 -2.03 4.63
N LEU A 118 -10.40 -1.83 5.68
CA LEU A 118 -9.08 -2.44 5.78
C LEU A 118 -9.17 -3.99 5.82
N PRO A 119 -9.96 -4.61 6.71
CA PRO A 119 -10.19 -6.06 6.66
C PRO A 119 -10.59 -6.58 5.28
N LYS A 120 -11.46 -5.85 4.57
CA LYS A 120 -11.91 -6.25 3.25
C LYS A 120 -10.79 -6.23 2.22
N ILE A 121 -9.96 -5.19 2.20
CA ILE A 121 -8.77 -5.14 1.32
C ILE A 121 -7.80 -6.26 1.66
N LEU A 122 -7.45 -6.40 2.93
CA LEU A 122 -6.46 -7.37 3.40
C LEU A 122 -6.91 -8.84 3.21
N SER A 123 -8.23 -9.10 3.21
CA SER A 123 -8.76 -10.45 2.95
C SER A 123 -8.38 -10.99 1.56
N PHE A 124 -8.16 -10.12 0.57
CA PHE A 124 -7.69 -10.54 -0.76
C PHE A 124 -6.24 -11.04 -0.73
N LEU A 125 -5.45 -10.61 0.25
CA LEU A 125 -4.10 -11.14 0.50
C LEU A 125 -4.10 -12.35 1.44
N GLY A 126 -5.28 -12.88 1.78
CA GLY A 126 -5.44 -13.98 2.73
C GLY A 126 -5.19 -13.58 4.19
N ILE A 127 -5.13 -12.27 4.49
CA ILE A 127 -4.91 -11.77 5.84
C ILE A 127 -6.24 -11.63 6.56
N THR A 128 -6.34 -12.23 7.74
CA THR A 128 -7.43 -11.98 8.69
C THR A 128 -6.88 -11.18 9.84
N LEU A 129 -7.40 -9.96 10.03
CA LEU A 129 -7.04 -9.15 11.18
C LEU A 129 -7.68 -9.72 12.45
N ALA A 130 -6.96 -9.65 13.57
CA ALA A 130 -7.51 -9.94 14.89
C ALA A 130 -8.54 -8.86 15.31
N ASP A 131 -9.22 -9.08 16.43
CA ASP A 131 -10.31 -8.21 16.93
C ASP A 131 -9.90 -6.74 17.12
N ASN A 132 -8.60 -6.45 17.24
CA ASN A 132 -8.06 -5.10 17.37
C ASN A 132 -7.78 -4.40 16.03
N LEU A 133 -8.07 -5.05 14.88
CA LEU A 133 -7.81 -4.55 13.53
C LEU A 133 -6.35 -4.14 13.29
N PHE A 134 -5.42 -4.77 14.02
CA PHE A 134 -4.01 -4.41 13.96
C PHE A 134 -3.32 -5.02 12.74
N PHE A 135 -2.81 -4.16 11.87
CA PHE A 135 -1.96 -4.55 10.75
C PHE A 135 -0.55 -4.01 11.00
N GLU A 136 0.40 -4.91 11.31
CA GLU A 136 1.76 -4.55 11.74
C GLU A 136 2.46 -3.54 10.82
N PRO A 137 2.35 -3.61 9.48
CA PRO A 137 2.96 -2.62 8.58
C PRO A 137 2.50 -1.17 8.78
N PHE A 138 1.41 -0.92 9.50
CA PHE A 138 0.97 0.45 9.86
C PHE A 138 1.51 0.94 11.19
N THR A 139 2.44 0.19 11.80
CA THR A 139 3.10 0.59 13.04
C THR A 139 4.21 1.60 12.75
N ARG A 140 4.33 2.61 13.61
CA ARG A 140 5.44 3.57 13.54
C ARG A 140 6.78 2.86 13.62
N GLY A 141 7.72 3.26 12.76
CA GLY A 141 9.06 2.66 12.69
C GLY A 141 9.14 1.36 11.90
N TYR A 142 8.02 0.75 11.51
CA TYR A 142 8.04 -0.49 10.73
C TYR A 142 8.84 -0.37 9.42
N TRP A 143 8.81 0.82 8.80
CA TRP A 143 9.49 1.09 7.52
C TRP A 143 10.88 1.72 7.66
N GLN A 144 11.43 1.84 8.87
CA GLN A 144 12.69 2.58 9.15
C GLN A 144 13.96 1.69 9.17
N ASN A 145 14.03 0.63 8.34
CA ASN A 145 15.17 -0.29 8.31
C ASN A 145 16.00 -0.16 7.03
#